data_AF-A0AAW8L1R7-F1
#
_entry.id   AF-A0AAW8L1R7-F1
#
_cell.length_a   1.000
_cell.length_b   1.000
_cell.length_c   1.000
_cell.angle_alpha   90.00
_cell.angle_beta   90.00
_cell.angle_gamma   90.00
#
_symmetry.space_group_name_H-M   'P 1'
#
loop_
_entity.id
_entity.type
_entity.pdbx_description
1 polymer ?
#
loop_
_entity_poly.entity_id
_entity_poly.type
_entity_poly.pdbx_seq_one_letter_code
_entity_poly.pdbx_strand_id
1 'polypeptide(L)'
;ENWPCIGLPDAILADRAELFGHQVENLEKSFSIRLENAPPYRGDLKPIVESRFKLIQAEFKPFAKGVVQDVITKKRGGKDYRLDATLNLDEFTKIILLSVLKYNQFHQINNYDRDIDLPHDLPAVPMALWNWGIQHRTGKLRTASDQAVYVALLP
;
A
#
# COMPACT_ATOMS: atom_id res chain seq x y z
N GLU A 1 -12.38 -12.27 -7.03
CA GLU A 1 -12.32 -10.82 -6.75
C GLU A 1 -10.86 -10.42 -6.54
N ASN A 2 -10.43 -9.26 -7.02
CA ASN A 2 -9.01 -8.88 -7.07
C ASN A 2 -8.54 -8.04 -5.87
N TRP A 3 -9.49 -7.57 -5.04
CA TRP A 3 -9.23 -6.73 -3.88
C TRP A 3 -10.13 -7.16 -2.71
N PRO A 4 -9.86 -8.34 -2.11
CA PRO A 4 -10.75 -8.94 -1.09
C PRO A 4 -10.66 -8.28 0.29
N CYS A 5 -9.84 -7.23 0.46
CA CYS A 5 -9.67 -6.53 1.73
C CYS A 5 -10.77 -5.48 1.97
N ILE A 6 -12.01 -5.96 2.14
CA ILE A 6 -13.19 -5.14 2.38
C ILE A 6 -13.59 -5.22 3.86
N GLY A 7 -13.70 -4.06 4.50
CA GLY A 7 -14.19 -3.89 5.87
C GLY A 7 -13.19 -3.19 6.78
N LEU A 8 -13.60 -2.98 8.02
CA LEU A 8 -12.91 -2.18 9.01
C LEU A 8 -12.03 -3.05 9.92
N PRO A 9 -10.73 -2.72 10.05
CA PRO A 9 -9.84 -3.42 10.95
C PRO A 9 -10.15 -3.08 12.42
N ASP A 10 -9.49 -3.81 13.32
CA ASP A 10 -9.49 -3.52 14.75
C ASP A 10 -8.49 -2.40 15.11
N ALA A 11 -7.35 -2.38 14.41
CA ALA A 11 -6.34 -1.34 14.55
C ALA A 11 -5.68 -0.98 13.21
N ILE A 12 -5.24 0.28 13.08
CA ILE A 12 -4.40 0.77 12.00
C ILE A 12 -3.09 1.24 12.61
N LEU A 13 -1.98 0.68 12.13
CA LEU A 13 -0.64 1.07 12.54
C LEU A 13 -0.06 2.06 11.52
N ALA A 14 0.44 3.21 11.99
CA ALA A 14 1.18 4.13 11.13
C ALA A 14 2.25 4.94 11.86
N ASP A 15 2.98 5.71 11.04
CA ASP A 15 3.96 6.69 11.50
C ASP A 15 3.27 8.00 11.91
N ARG A 16 3.83 8.67 12.92
CA ARG A 16 3.23 9.84 13.59
C ARG A 16 2.92 11.00 12.64
N ALA A 17 3.68 11.15 11.55
CA ALA A 17 3.52 12.27 10.63
C ALA A 17 2.33 12.12 9.66
N GLU A 18 1.92 10.88 9.34
CA GLU A 18 0.91 10.63 8.29
C GLU A 18 -0.51 10.48 8.85
N LEU A 19 -0.67 9.90 10.05
CA LEU A 19 -2.00 9.63 10.64
C LEU A 19 -2.42 10.54 11.80
N PHE A 20 -1.61 11.52 12.22
CA PHE A 20 -2.03 12.48 13.26
C PHE A 20 -2.63 13.74 12.62
N GLY A 21 -3.86 13.59 12.12
CA GLY A 21 -4.69 14.69 11.65
C GLY A 21 -6.14 14.53 12.15
N HIS A 22 -6.88 15.64 12.20
CA HIS A 22 -8.25 15.68 12.74
C HIS A 22 -9.22 14.66 12.10
N GLN A 23 -9.02 14.31 10.82
CA GLN A 23 -9.87 13.35 10.10
C GLN A 23 -9.74 11.92 10.64
N VAL A 24 -8.56 11.54 11.13
CA VAL A 24 -8.31 10.17 11.59
C VAL A 24 -8.90 9.94 12.98
N GLU A 25 -8.97 10.99 13.81
CA GLU A 25 -9.66 10.96 15.11
C GLU A 25 -11.18 10.69 14.96
N ASN A 26 -11.81 11.23 13.91
CA ASN A 26 -13.22 10.98 13.63
C ASN A 26 -13.47 9.52 13.25
N LEU A 27 -12.55 8.91 12.50
CA LEU A 27 -12.59 7.51 12.11
C LEU A 27 -12.42 6.58 13.33
N GLU A 28 -11.50 6.92 14.24
CA GLU A 28 -11.32 6.22 15.52
C GLU A 28 -12.61 6.26 16.37
N LYS A 29 -13.20 7.45 16.56
CA LYS A 29 -14.42 7.63 17.37
C LYS A 29 -15.64 6.95 16.75
N SER A 30 -15.82 7.06 15.44
CA SER A 30 -17.03 6.59 14.75
C SER A 30 -17.05 5.08 14.58
N PHE A 31 -15.87 4.44 14.46
CA PHE A 31 -15.77 3.02 14.15
C PHE A 31 -15.02 2.21 15.19
N SER A 32 -14.55 2.81 16.30
CA SER A 32 -13.73 2.11 17.31
C SER A 32 -12.52 1.42 16.69
N ILE A 33 -11.87 2.06 15.72
CA ILE A 33 -10.62 1.58 15.12
C ILE A 33 -9.48 2.18 15.93
N ARG A 34 -8.65 1.34 16.52
CA ARG A 34 -7.50 1.82 17.31
C ARG A 34 -6.41 2.34 16.38
N LEU A 35 -5.92 3.55 16.63
CA LEU A 35 -4.74 4.08 15.94
C LEU A 35 -3.51 3.76 16.78
N GLU A 36 -2.67 2.88 16.25
CA GLU A 36 -1.43 2.51 16.89
C GLU A 36 -0.27 3.25 16.21
N ASN A 37 0.61 3.81 17.03
CA ASN A 37 1.87 4.35 16.56
C ASN A 37 2.90 3.24 16.56
N ALA A 38 3.66 3.13 15.47
CA ALA A 38 4.90 2.36 15.52
C ALA A 38 5.79 2.93 16.63
N PRO A 39 6.34 2.09 17.54
CA PRO A 39 7.23 2.56 18.59
C PRO A 39 8.38 3.39 18.00
N PRO A 40 8.87 4.42 18.71
CA PRO A 40 10.08 5.13 18.30
C PRO A 40 11.18 4.12 17.99
N TYR A 41 11.88 4.29 16.87
CA TYR A 41 12.93 3.38 16.38
C TYR A 41 12.46 2.02 15.83
N ARG A 42 11.15 1.78 15.65
CA ARG A 42 10.62 0.68 14.80
C ARG A 42 10.55 1.09 13.32
N GLY A 43 11.68 1.65 12.86
CA GLY A 43 11.92 1.96 11.46
C GLY A 43 12.25 0.71 10.63
N ASP A 44 11.96 -0.49 11.14
CA ASP A 44 12.02 -1.80 10.49
C ASP A 44 10.71 -2.16 9.76
N LEU A 45 9.60 -1.51 10.11
CA LEU A 45 8.32 -1.63 9.40
C LEU A 45 8.24 -0.73 8.16
N LYS A 46 8.91 0.43 8.21
CA LYS A 46 9.05 1.41 7.12
C LYS A 46 9.85 0.93 5.90
N PRO A 47 10.96 0.16 6.01
CA PRO A 47 11.77 -0.31 4.90
C PRO A 47 11.00 -1.27 4.01
N ILE A 48 10.01 -2.01 4.54
CA ILE A 48 9.13 -2.86 3.73
C ILE A 48 8.29 -2.00 2.80
N VAL A 49 7.65 -0.96 3.33
CA VAL A 49 6.82 -0.02 2.56
C VAL A 49 7.66 0.78 1.57
N GLU A 50 8.79 1.34 2.00
CA GLU A 50 9.70 2.10 1.15
C GLU A 50 10.35 1.23 0.06
N SER A 51 10.78 0.02 0.40
CA SER A 51 11.27 -0.96 -0.57
C SER A 51 10.19 -1.28 -1.59
N ARG A 52 8.93 -1.39 -1.17
CA ARG A 52 7.82 -1.65 -2.09
C ARG A 52 7.62 -0.49 -3.07
N PHE A 53 7.65 0.76 -2.61
CA PHE A 53 7.59 1.92 -3.53
C PHE A 53 8.77 1.94 -4.50
N LYS A 54 9.98 1.63 -4.03
CA LYS A 54 11.17 1.50 -4.90
C LYS A 54 10.98 0.39 -5.94
N LEU A 55 10.44 -0.77 -5.57
CA LEU A 55 10.19 -1.89 -6.48
C LEU A 55 9.13 -1.58 -7.53
N ILE A 56 8.01 -0.96 -7.14
CA ILE A 56 6.97 -0.53 -8.09
C ILE A 56 7.57 0.47 -9.09
N GLN A 57 8.35 1.44 -8.60
CA GLN A 57 9.06 2.38 -9.47
C GLN A 57 10.04 1.68 -10.40
N ALA A 58 10.80 0.70 -9.92
CA ALA A 58 11.74 -0.06 -10.74
C ALA A 58 11.04 -0.87 -11.85
N GLU A 59 9.79 -1.29 -11.66
CA GLU A 59 9.03 -2.04 -12.66
C GLU A 59 8.62 -1.17 -13.86
N PHE A 60 8.14 0.05 -13.64
CA PHE A 60 7.64 0.90 -14.74
C PHE A 60 8.68 1.88 -15.30
N LYS A 61 9.66 2.33 -14.50
CA LYS A 61 10.64 3.35 -14.92
C LYS A 61 11.39 2.99 -16.22
N PRO A 62 11.79 1.74 -16.49
CA PRO A 62 12.45 1.38 -17.75
C PRO A 62 11.59 1.61 -18.99
N PHE A 63 10.26 1.64 -18.83
CA PHE A 63 9.28 1.75 -19.91
C PHE A 63 8.61 3.13 -19.98
N ALA A 64 8.84 4.00 -18.99
CA ALA A 64 8.27 5.33 -18.92
C ALA A 64 9.31 6.41 -19.33
N LYS A 65 8.88 7.36 -20.16
CA LYS A 65 9.68 8.55 -20.48
C LYS A 65 9.37 9.69 -19.53
N GLY A 66 10.32 10.63 -19.40
CA GLY A 66 10.20 11.77 -18.49
C GLY A 66 10.28 11.43 -17.00
N VAL A 67 10.83 10.26 -16.66
CA VAL A 67 11.17 9.90 -15.28
C VAL A 67 12.14 10.92 -14.70
N VAL A 68 11.96 11.25 -13.42
CA VAL A 68 12.84 12.17 -12.68
C VAL A 68 14.29 11.71 -12.77
N GLN A 69 15.15 12.61 -13.26
CA GLN A 69 16.60 12.43 -13.32
C GLN A 69 17.27 13.41 -12.34
N ASP A 70 18.48 13.06 -11.90
CA ASP A 70 19.26 13.84 -10.92
C ASP A 70 19.63 15.25 -11.41
N VAL A 71 19.59 15.50 -12.72
CA VAL A 71 19.94 16.79 -13.33
C VAL A 71 18.69 17.43 -13.93
N ILE A 72 18.22 18.52 -13.30
CA ILE A 72 16.96 19.19 -13.67
C ILE A 72 17.16 20.29 -14.73
N THR A 73 18.38 20.72 -15.08
CA THR A 73 18.50 22.04 -15.75
C THR A 73 19.59 22.19 -16.80
N LYS A 74 19.23 22.92 -17.87
CA LYS A 74 20.04 23.54 -18.93
C LYS A 74 21.37 24.18 -18.49
N LYS A 75 21.57 24.52 -17.20
CA LYS A 75 22.82 25.11 -16.68
C LYS A 75 24.06 24.20 -16.83
N ARG A 76 23.87 22.89 -17.09
CA ARG A 76 24.93 21.94 -17.45
C ARG A 76 24.69 21.25 -18.81
N GLY A 77 23.87 21.83 -19.69
CA GLY A 77 23.49 21.20 -20.96
C GLY A 77 22.55 19.99 -20.83
N GLY A 78 21.99 19.75 -19.64
CA GLY A 78 21.01 18.68 -19.42
C GLY A 78 19.66 18.96 -20.08
N LYS A 79 19.03 17.92 -20.62
CA LYS A 79 17.67 17.95 -21.17
C LYS A 79 16.65 17.97 -20.04
N ASP A 80 15.62 18.81 -20.15
CA ASP A 80 14.52 18.81 -19.17
C ASP A 80 13.65 17.57 -19.36
N TYR A 81 13.76 16.61 -18.43
CA TYR A 81 13.02 15.34 -18.50
C TYR A 81 11.50 15.56 -18.41
N ARG A 82 11.01 16.67 -17.87
CA ARG A 82 9.56 16.92 -17.76
C ARG A 82 8.91 17.06 -19.14
N LEU A 83 9.66 17.56 -20.12
CA LEU A 83 9.19 17.70 -21.51
C LEU A 83 9.12 16.37 -22.25
N ASP A 84 9.75 15.32 -21.71
CA ASP A 84 9.71 13.97 -22.26
C ASP A 84 8.61 13.10 -21.62
N ALA A 85 7.80 13.65 -20.71
CA ALA A 85 6.72 12.91 -20.08
C ALA A 85 5.62 12.58 -21.10
N THR A 86 5.33 11.29 -21.26
CA THR A 86 4.36 10.78 -22.25
C THR A 86 3.08 10.22 -21.64
N LEU A 87 3.05 10.00 -20.33
CA LEU A 87 1.90 9.39 -19.64
C LEU A 87 1.03 10.47 -19.02
N ASN A 88 -0.28 10.36 -19.22
CA ASN A 88 -1.24 11.13 -18.44
C ASN A 88 -1.54 10.46 -17.08
N LEU A 89 -2.33 11.15 -16.24
CA LEU A 89 -2.65 10.67 -14.89
C LEU A 89 -3.41 9.34 -14.90
N ASP A 90 -4.31 9.12 -15.86
CA ASP A 90 -5.12 7.90 -15.96
C ASP A 90 -4.25 6.69 -16.36
N GLU A 91 -3.35 6.89 -17.32
CA GLU A 91 -2.40 5.86 -17.77
C GLU A 91 -1.44 5.49 -16.64
N PHE A 92 -0.91 6.49 -15.95
CA PHE A 92 -0.04 6.26 -14.80
C PHE A 92 -0.78 5.51 -13.68
N THR A 93 -2.00 5.94 -13.34
CA THR A 93 -2.84 5.26 -12.35
C THR A 93 -3.08 3.79 -12.73
N LYS A 94 -3.39 3.50 -14.00
CA LYS A 94 -3.55 2.12 -14.49
C LYS A 94 -2.27 1.29 -14.32
N ILE A 95 -1.10 1.85 -14.62
CA ILE A 95 0.19 1.16 -14.43
C ILE A 95 0.38 0.79 -12.96
N ILE A 96 0.14 1.73 -12.04
CA ILE A 96 0.27 1.48 -10.60
C ILE A 96 -0.70 0.39 -10.13
N LEU A 97 -1.98 0.47 -10.53
CA LEU A 97 -2.99 -0.53 -10.19
C LEU A 97 -2.60 -1.92 -10.70
N LEU A 98 -2.15 -2.03 -11.96
CA LEU A 98 -1.71 -3.30 -12.54
C LEU A 98 -0.48 -3.88 -11.83
N SER A 99 0.50 -3.04 -11.46
CA SER A 99 1.66 -3.47 -10.67
C SER A 99 1.26 -4.02 -9.30
N VAL A 100 0.28 -3.40 -8.64
CA VAL A 100 -0.22 -3.90 -7.34
C VAL A 100 -1.00 -5.21 -7.52
N LEU A 101 -1.89 -5.29 -8.52
CA LEU A 101 -2.66 -6.50 -8.81
C LEU A 101 -1.75 -7.69 -9.14
N LYS A 102 -0.80 -7.49 -10.06
CA LYS A 102 0.17 -8.52 -10.45
C LYS A 102 0.94 -9.06 -9.24
N TYR A 103 1.38 -8.17 -8.37
CA TYR A 103 2.11 -8.57 -7.17
C TYR A 103 1.22 -9.36 -6.20
N ASN A 104 0.05 -8.83 -5.88
CA ASN A 104 -0.85 -9.46 -4.93
C ASN A 104 -1.29 -10.86 -5.39
N GLN A 105 -1.44 -11.05 -6.70
CA GLN A 105 -1.95 -12.29 -7.28
C GLN A 105 -0.89 -13.34 -7.58
N PHE A 106 0.33 -12.94 -7.96
CA PHE A 106 1.31 -13.86 -8.54
C PHE A 106 2.69 -13.80 -7.91
N HIS A 107 3.01 -12.79 -7.10
CA HIS A 107 4.34 -12.68 -6.53
C HIS A 107 4.54 -13.63 -5.36
N GLN A 108 5.52 -14.53 -5.48
CA GLN A 108 5.93 -15.42 -4.40
C GLN A 108 6.98 -14.72 -3.52
N ILE A 109 6.68 -14.58 -2.23
CA ILE A 109 7.56 -13.95 -1.25
C ILE A 109 8.60 -14.99 -0.80
N ASN A 110 9.86 -14.77 -1.18
CA ASN A 110 10.95 -15.74 -0.93
C ASN A 110 11.29 -15.94 0.56
N ASN A 111 11.27 -14.85 1.35
CA ASN A 111 11.67 -14.86 2.76
C ASN A 111 10.47 -14.57 3.67
N TYR A 112 9.31 -15.15 3.36
CA TYR A 112 8.12 -14.98 4.17
C TYR A 112 8.27 -15.76 5.49
N ASP A 113 8.21 -15.06 6.61
CA ASP A 113 8.21 -15.66 7.94
C ASP A 113 6.84 -16.29 8.20
N ARG A 114 6.80 -17.62 8.26
CA ARG A 114 5.55 -18.39 8.34
C ARG A 114 5.26 -18.72 9.80
N ASP A 115 4.14 -18.25 10.30
CA ASP A 115 3.59 -18.72 11.57
C ASP A 115 3.33 -20.23 11.54
N ILE A 116 3.37 -20.84 12.72
CA ILE A 116 3.28 -22.31 12.90
C ILE A 116 1.95 -22.91 12.45
N ASP A 117 0.88 -22.12 12.40
CA ASP A 117 -0.47 -22.52 12.01
C ASP A 117 -0.71 -22.47 10.48
N LEU A 118 0.19 -21.85 9.72
CA LEU A 118 0.07 -21.76 8.26
C LEU A 118 0.42 -23.11 7.61
N PRO A 119 -0.43 -23.64 6.70
CA PRO A 119 -0.12 -24.84 5.94
C PRO A 119 1.18 -24.68 5.14
N HIS A 120 1.98 -25.76 5.10
CA HIS A 120 3.27 -25.77 4.39
C HIS A 120 3.10 -25.66 2.87
N ASP A 121 2.00 -26.16 2.33
CA ASP A 121 1.64 -26.15 0.91
C ASP A 121 0.96 -24.84 0.46
N LEU A 122 0.59 -23.97 1.40
CA LEU A 122 0.03 -22.66 1.05
C LEU A 122 1.09 -21.83 0.31
N PRO A 123 0.81 -21.29 -0.89
CA PRO A 123 1.78 -20.45 -1.57
C PRO A 123 1.97 -19.14 -0.78
N ALA A 124 3.23 -18.70 -0.64
CA ALA A 124 3.59 -17.41 -0.05
C ALA A 124 3.28 -16.26 -1.01
N VAL A 125 2.05 -16.22 -1.51
CA VAL A 125 1.51 -15.20 -2.42
C VAL A 125 0.53 -14.35 -1.61
N PRO A 126 0.61 -13.01 -1.66
CA PRO A 126 -0.18 -12.13 -0.79
C PRO A 126 -1.68 -12.45 -0.78
N MET A 127 -2.29 -12.69 -1.94
CA MET A 127 -3.71 -13.01 -2.03
C MET A 127 -4.05 -14.39 -1.43
N ALA A 128 -3.18 -15.39 -1.58
CA ALA A 128 -3.39 -16.70 -0.98
C ALA A 128 -3.27 -16.64 0.56
N LEU A 129 -2.25 -15.94 1.06
CA LEU A 129 -2.05 -15.69 2.48
C LEU A 129 -3.24 -14.93 3.08
N TRP A 130 -3.70 -13.86 2.41
CA TRP A 130 -4.86 -13.08 2.83
C TRP A 130 -6.13 -13.93 2.93
N ASN A 131 -6.46 -14.67 1.87
CA ASN A 131 -7.67 -15.48 1.83
C ASN A 131 -7.65 -16.57 2.90
N TRP A 132 -6.51 -17.22 3.10
CA TRP A 132 -6.35 -18.20 4.17
C TRP A 132 -6.55 -17.56 5.54
N GLY A 133 -5.92 -16.41 5.78
CA GLY A 133 -6.05 -15.66 7.03
C GLY A 133 -7.48 -15.26 7.36
N ILE A 134 -8.23 -14.70 6.41
CA ILE A 134 -9.64 -14.31 6.61
C ILE A 134 -10.55 -15.51 6.90
N GLN A 135 -10.22 -16.69 6.36
CA GLN A 135 -11.01 -17.92 6.58
C GLN A 135 -10.70 -18.59 7.92
N HIS A 136 -9.44 -18.58 8.36
CA HIS A 136 -8.97 -19.43 9.47
C HIS A 136 -8.57 -18.67 10.73
N ARG A 137 -8.21 -17.38 10.63
CA ARG A 137 -7.83 -16.55 11.78
C ARG A 137 -9.00 -15.72 12.30
N THR A 138 -9.05 -15.57 13.62
CA THR A 138 -10.03 -14.74 14.32
C THR A 138 -9.76 -13.25 14.04
N GLY A 139 -10.81 -12.45 13.86
CA GLY A 139 -10.68 -11.01 13.55
C GLY A 139 -11.33 -10.61 12.22
N LYS A 140 -12.54 -11.11 11.93
CA LYS A 140 -13.28 -10.72 10.73
C LYS A 140 -13.41 -9.20 10.67
N LEU A 141 -13.07 -8.65 9.50
CA LEU A 141 -13.26 -7.23 9.23
C LEU A 141 -14.72 -6.86 9.52
N ARG A 142 -14.92 -5.79 10.29
CA ARG A 142 -16.26 -5.31 10.60
C ARG A 142 -16.82 -4.60 9.39
N THR A 143 -18.12 -4.73 9.13
CA THR A 143 -18.77 -3.98 8.06
C THR A 143 -19.31 -2.66 8.60
N ALA A 144 -19.25 -1.62 7.78
CA ALA A 144 -19.97 -0.37 8.00
C ALA A 144 -20.62 0.02 6.68
N SER A 145 -21.72 0.78 6.74
CA SER A 145 -22.35 1.31 5.53
C SER A 145 -21.42 2.33 4.87
N ASP A 146 -21.34 2.30 3.53
CA ASP A 146 -20.56 3.25 2.73
C ASP A 146 -20.86 4.71 3.09
N GLN A 147 -22.13 5.03 3.37
CA GLN A 147 -22.54 6.38 3.78
C GLN A 147 -21.93 6.80 5.12
N ALA A 148 -21.92 5.90 6.12
CA ALA A 148 -21.30 6.20 7.41
C ALA A 148 -19.79 6.41 7.27
N VAL A 149 -19.12 5.57 6.47
CA VAL A 149 -17.68 5.71 6.20
C VAL A 149 -17.38 7.02 5.48
N TYR A 150 -18.20 7.37 4.48
CA TYR A 150 -18.07 8.63 3.76
C TYR A 150 -18.20 9.83 4.70
N VAL A 151 -19.25 9.89 5.52
CA VAL A 151 -19.47 10.99 6.48
C VAL A 151 -18.32 11.12 7.47
N ALA A 152 -17.77 10.01 7.97
CA ALA A 152 -16.68 10.01 8.92
C ALA A 152 -15.33 10.46 8.32
N LEU A 153 -15.18 10.41 6.99
CA LEU A 153 -13.98 10.81 6.25
C LEU A 153 -14.06 12.25 5.70
N LEU A 154 -15.21 12.91 5.80
CA LEU A 154 -15.34 14.32 5.41
C LEU A 154 -14.57 15.23 6.40
N PRO A 155 -13.97 16.34 5.93
CA PRO A 155 -13.30 17.32 6.78
C PRO A 155 -14.26 18.05 7.72
#